data_AF-A0A7W1IG90-F1
#
_entry.id   AF-A0A7W1IG90-F1
#
_cell.length_a   1.000
_cell.length_b   1.000
_cell.length_c   1.000
_cell.angle_alpha   90.00
_cell.angle_beta   90.00
_cell.angle_gamma   90.00
#
_symmetry.space_group_name_H-M   'P 1'
#
loop_
_entity.id
_entity.type
_entity.pdbx_description
1 polymer ?
#
loop_
_entity_poly.entity_id
_entity_poly.type
_entity_poly.pdbx_seq_one_letter_code
_entity_poly.pdbx_strand_id
1 'polypeptide(L)' 'MGHIKEPTGVDFTVDPTPLTDKEKKSISEIIAYYKATGRKKKFQKESRSKSGRRIAA' A
#
# COMPACT_ATOMS: atom_id res chain seq x y z
N MET A 1 20.39 0.42 -26.73
CA MET A 1 19.60 0.00 -25.55
C MET A 1 20.03 -1.42 -25.21
N GLY A 2 20.73 -1.64 -24.09
CA GLY A 2 21.33 -2.93 -23.76
C GLY A 2 20.30 -3.86 -23.13
N HIS A 3 20.10 -5.04 -23.71
CA HIS A 3 19.29 -6.10 -23.11
C HIS A 3 20.16 -6.87 -22.12
N ILE A 4 19.91 -6.69 -20.83
CA ILE A 4 20.50 -7.53 -19.79
C ILE A 4 19.70 -8.84 -19.80
N LYS A 5 20.35 -9.95 -20.13
CA LYS A 5 19.74 -11.28 -20.02
C LYS A 5 19.54 -11.60 -18.54
N GLU A 6 18.34 -12.04 -18.17
CA GLU A 6 18.08 -12.53 -16.83
C GLU A 6 19.04 -13.69 -16.50
N PRO A 7 19.70 -13.68 -15.34
CA PRO A 7 20.62 -14.73 -14.95
C PRO A 7 19.88 -16.07 -14.82
N THR A 8 20.44 -17.11 -15.44
CA THR A 8 19.90 -18.47 -15.39
C THR A 8 19.86 -18.97 -13.95
N GLY A 9 18.65 -19.26 -13.44
CA GLY A 9 18.45 -19.84 -12.10
C GLY A 9 18.13 -18.83 -10.99
N VAL A 10 17.69 -17.61 -11.32
CA VAL A 10 17.18 -16.63 -10.34
C VAL A 10 15.67 -16.52 -10.46
N ASP A 11 14.96 -17.04 -9.46
CA ASP A 11 13.52 -16.83 -9.32
C ASP A 11 13.25 -15.59 -8.46
N PHE A 12 12.51 -14.62 -9.00
CA PHE A 12 12.00 -13.50 -8.21
C PHE A 12 10.88 -13.99 -7.30
N THR A 13 11.20 -14.31 -6.05
CA THR A 13 10.20 -14.62 -5.04
C THR A 13 9.63 -13.29 -4.52
N VAL A 14 8.47 -12.89 -5.04
CA VAL A 14 7.75 -11.74 -4.52
C VAL A 14 7.00 -12.21 -3.28
N ASP A 15 7.61 -12.04 -2.11
CA ASP A 15 6.94 -12.34 -0.85
C ASP A 15 5.67 -11.48 -0.74
N PRO A 16 4.48 -12.08 -0.50
CA PRO A 16 3.30 -11.29 -0.24
C PRO A 16 3.53 -10.54 1.06
N THR A 17 3.64 -9.21 0.98
CA THR A 17 3.74 -8.36 2.18
C THR A 17 2.55 -8.67 3.09
N PRO A 18 2.78 -9.25 4.28
CA PRO A 18 1.69 -9.66 5.15
C PRO A 18 0.98 -8.42 5.69
N LEU A 19 -0.35 -8.44 5.68
CA LEU A 19 -1.14 -7.36 6.27
C LEU A 19 -0.88 -7.28 7.78
N THR A 20 -0.60 -6.08 8.26
CA THR A 20 -0.53 -5.79 9.69
C THR A 20 -1.90 -5.90 10.35
N ASP A 21 -1.97 -6.13 11.66
CA ASP A 21 -3.25 -6.28 12.36
C ASP A 21 -4.15 -5.05 12.26
N LYS A 22 -3.55 -3.86 12.13
CA LYS A 22 -4.28 -2.60 11.91
C LYS A 22 -4.94 -2.59 10.52
N GLU A 23 -4.23 -3.03 9.50
CA GLU A 23 -4.75 -3.12 8.13
C GLU A 23 -5.83 -4.19 8.01
N LYS A 24 -5.66 -5.34 8.66
CA LYS A 24 -6.69 -6.38 8.71
C LYS A 24 -8.00 -5.85 9.33
N LYS A 25 -7.90 -5.14 10.45
CA LYS A 25 -9.06 -4.52 11.12
C LYS A 25 -9.72 -3.47 10.24
N SER A 26 -8.94 -2.57 9.64
CA SER A 26 -9.50 -1.51 8.79
C SER A 26 -10.23 -2.09 7.56
N ILE A 27 -9.65 -3.10 6.91
CA ILE A 27 -10.30 -3.82 5.80
C ILE A 27 -11.61 -4.46 6.26
N SER A 28 -11.61 -5.15 7.40
CA SER A 28 -12.80 -5.80 7.95
C SER A 28 -13.93 -4.79 8.21
N GLU A 29 -13.61 -3.64 8.81
CA GLU A 29 -14.59 -2.57 9.06
C GLU A 29 -15.16 -1.97 7.78
N ILE A 30 -14.33 -1.80 6.75
CA ILE A 30 -14.76 -1.29 5.45
C ILE A 30 -15.75 -2.24 4.79
N ILE A 31 -15.44 -3.54 4.81
CA ILE A 31 -16.30 -4.57 4.23
C ILE A 31 -17.63 -4.62 4.99
N ALA A 32 -17.60 -4.63 6.33
CA ALA A 32 -18.80 -4.64 7.15
C ALA A 32 -19.69 -3.42 6.86
N TYR A 33 -19.09 -2.23 6.78
CA TYR A 33 -19.81 -1.00 6.44
C TYR A 33 -20.46 -1.06 5.06
N TYR A 34 -19.73 -1.56 4.06
CA TYR A 34 -20.26 -1.69 2.70
C TYR A 34 -21.42 -2.69 2.65
N LYS A 35 -21.30 -3.83 3.33
CA LYS A 35 -22.38 -4.83 3.41
C LYS A 35 -23.64 -4.27 4.08
N ALA A 36 -23.49 -3.45 5.12
CA ALA A 36 -24.62 -2.88 5.84
C ALA A 36 -25.31 -1.74 5.08
N THR A 37 -24.54 -0.89 4.38
CA THR A 37 -25.06 0.38 3.81
C THR A 37 -25.16 0.39 2.29
N GLY A 38 -24.49 -0.55 1.61
CA GLY A 38 -24.30 -0.54 0.14
C GLY A 38 -23.43 0.61 -0.37
N ARG A 39 -22.85 1.43 0.52
CA ARG A 39 -22.12 2.66 0.16
C ARG A 39 -20.63 2.50 0.47
N LYS A 40 -19.79 3.11 -0.37
CA LYS A 40 -18.33 3.14 -0.15
C LYS A 40 -18.00 4.12 0.97
N LYS A 41 -17.27 3.67 2.00
CA LYS A 41 -16.79 4.51 3.10
C LYS A 41 -15.79 5.53 2.53
N LYS A 42 -16.11 6.83 2.61
CA LYS A 42 -15.19 7.91 2.19
C LYS A 42 -14.11 8.06 3.27
N PHE A 43 -12.87 7.70 2.95
CA PHE A 43 -11.73 8.02 3.79
C PHE A 43 -11.18 9.38 3.40
N GLN A 44 -10.96 10.24 4.39
CA GLN A 44 -10.13 11.41 4.16
C GLN A 44 -8.71 10.91 3.90
N LYS A 45 -8.18 11.25 2.73
CA LYS A 45 -6.77 10.99 2.41
C LYS A 45 -5.98 11.82 3.42
N GLU A 46 -5.29 11.17 4.35
CA GLU A 46 -4.31 11.88 5.18
C GLU A 46 -3.31 12.50 4.21
N SER A 47 -3.39 13.81 4.06
CA SER A 47 -2.38 14.55 3.32
C SER A 47 -1.10 14.31 4.10
N ARG A 48 -0.13 13.63 3.48
CA ARG A 48 1.23 13.64 3.98
C ARG A 48 1.65 15.11 4.02
N SER A 49 1.58 15.73 5.20
CA SER A 49 2.22 17.00 5.47
C SER A 49 3.66 16.81 5.04
N LYS A 50 4.08 17.47 3.95
CA LYS A 50 5.50 17.58 3.60
C LYS A 50 6.12 18.45 4.69
N SER A 51 6.46 17.82 5.81
CA SER A 51 7.39 18.41 6.78
C SER A 51 8.70 18.60 6.04
N GLY A 52 8.97 19.86 5.68
CA GLY A 52 10.05 20.23 4.79
C GLY A 52 11.41 20.05 5.46
N ARG A 53 12.37 19.57 4.69
CA ARG A 53 13.80 19.79 4.97
C ARG A 53 14.33 20.72 3.88
N ARG A 54 14.25 22.02 4.12
CA ARG A 54 15.01 23.01 3.33
C ARG A 54 16.45 22.88 3.79
N ILE A 55 17.30 22.26 2.98
CA ILE A 55 18.74 22.36 3.17
C ILE A 55 19.12 23.69 2.52
N ALA A 56 19.47 24.67 3.35
CA ALA A 56 20.05 25.93 2.88
C ALA A 56 21.47 25.64 2.37
N ALA A 57 21.77 26.13 1.17
CA ALA A 57 23.11 26.16 0.57
C ALA A 57 23.53 27.62 0.42
#